data_AF-A0A929K3Q2-F1
#
_entry.id   AF-A0A929K3Q2-F1
#
_cell.length_a   1.000
_cell.length_b   1.000
_cell.length_c   1.000
_cell.angle_alpha   90.00
_cell.angle_beta   90.00
_cell.angle_gamma   90.00
#
_symmetry.space_group_name_H-M   'P 1'
#
loop_
_entity.id
_entity.type
_entity.pdbx_description
1 polymer ?
#
loop_
_entity_poly.entity_id
_entity_poly.type
_entity_poly.pdbx_seq_one_letter_code
_entity_poly.pdbx_strand_id
1 'polypeptide(L)'
;MTKPNPLSYQWFTQALELKSEEEIFIPVSSRAEQKTLFRDIKKVIYEYSNIDKVQASKIDAVGTYQDGKLWVKIFVKATSPLVGFKKESDGKMVRIVLQDQAERNRQVKLMLDDNIPKFEIVKKMNLSPLEQEILLDISNLNQEED
;
A
#
# COMPACT_ATOMS: atom_id res chain seq x y z
N MET A 1 5.91 -15.87 20.50
CA MET A 1 4.70 -15.41 19.78
C MET A 1 4.09 -16.60 19.05
N THR A 2 2.80 -16.87 19.22
CA THR A 2 2.09 -17.96 18.52
C THR A 2 1.92 -17.61 17.04
N LYS A 3 2.40 -18.51 16.17
CA LYS A 3 2.24 -18.40 14.70
C LYS A 3 0.75 -18.32 14.34
N PRO A 4 0.37 -17.54 13.33
CA PRO A 4 -1.01 -17.50 12.86
C PRO A 4 -1.46 -18.90 12.39
N ASN A 5 -2.75 -19.19 12.52
CA ASN A 5 -3.34 -20.39 11.94
C ASN A 5 -3.05 -20.45 10.42
N PRO A 6 -2.62 -21.61 9.85
CA PRO A 6 -2.43 -21.79 8.42
C PRO A 6 -3.64 -21.34 7.56
N LEU A 7 -4.85 -21.50 8.09
CA LEU A 7 -6.09 -21.05 7.43
C LEU A 7 -6.10 -19.54 7.19
N SER A 8 -5.55 -18.75 8.11
CA SER A 8 -5.50 -17.29 8.01
C SER A 8 -4.60 -16.82 6.86
N TYR A 9 -3.53 -17.56 6.55
CA TYR A 9 -2.70 -17.28 5.37
C TYR A 9 -3.46 -17.58 4.08
N GLN A 10 -4.19 -18.70 4.00
CA GLN A 10 -4.98 -19.03 2.82
C GLN A 10 -6.04 -17.97 2.52
N TRP A 11 -6.76 -17.52 3.56
CA TRP A 11 -7.74 -16.44 3.41
C TRP A 11 -7.11 -15.11 3.03
N PHE A 12 -5.92 -14.80 3.56
CA PHE A 12 -5.18 -13.61 3.16
C PHE A 12 -4.71 -13.67 1.70
N THR A 13 -4.26 -14.83 1.21
CA THR A 13 -3.91 -15.01 -0.21
C THR A 13 -5.11 -14.77 -1.11
N GLN A 14 -6.29 -15.28 -0.74
CA GLN A 14 -7.53 -14.98 -1.47
C GLN A 14 -7.87 -13.49 -1.40
N ALA A 15 -7.62 -12.83 -0.27
CA ALA A 15 -7.85 -11.39 -0.12
C ALA A 15 -6.92 -10.51 -0.98
N LEU A 16 -5.74 -11.01 -1.36
CA LEU A 16 -4.84 -10.30 -2.28
C LEU A 16 -5.37 -10.27 -3.73
N GLU A 17 -6.27 -11.19 -4.09
CA GLU A 17 -6.88 -11.27 -5.41
C GLU A 17 -8.14 -10.38 -5.54
N LEU A 18 -8.61 -9.81 -4.43
CA LEU A 18 -9.79 -8.95 -4.41
C LEU A 18 -9.58 -7.66 -5.20
N LYS A 19 -10.59 -7.29 -5.98
CA LYS A 19 -10.67 -5.98 -6.64
C LYS A 19 -11.26 -4.94 -5.67
N SER A 20 -11.17 -3.67 -6.07
CA SER A 20 -11.82 -2.58 -5.33
C SER A 20 -13.30 -2.89 -5.13
N GLU A 21 -13.79 -2.69 -3.90
CA GLU A 21 -15.18 -2.96 -3.46
C GLU A 21 -15.56 -4.43 -3.28
N GLU A 22 -14.63 -5.37 -3.51
CA GLU A 22 -14.86 -6.79 -3.20
C GLU A 22 -14.51 -7.12 -1.74
N GLU A 23 -15.28 -8.04 -1.17
CA GLU A 23 -15.19 -8.40 0.24
C GLU A 23 -15.38 -9.91 0.43
N ILE A 24 -14.60 -10.51 1.34
CA ILE A 24 -14.72 -11.93 1.71
C ILE A 24 -15.37 -12.02 3.08
N PHE A 25 -16.40 -12.86 3.20
CA PHE A 25 -17.08 -13.16 4.45
C PHE A 25 -16.76 -14.58 4.91
N ILE A 26 -16.05 -14.71 6.02
CA ILE A 26 -15.68 -15.99 6.62
C ILE A 26 -16.62 -16.29 7.78
N PRO A 27 -17.47 -17.34 7.69
CA PRO A 27 -18.40 -17.68 8.77
C PRO A 27 -17.63 -18.22 9.98
N VAL A 28 -18.06 -17.84 11.18
CA VAL A 28 -17.49 -18.35 12.44
C VAL A 28 -18.61 -18.73 13.41
N SER A 29 -18.35 -19.74 14.23
CA SER A 29 -19.36 -20.36 15.08
C SER A 29 -19.49 -19.68 16.45
N SER A 30 -18.51 -18.86 16.84
CA SER A 30 -18.50 -18.17 18.14
C SER A 30 -17.76 -16.85 18.12
N ARG A 31 -18.03 -15.97 19.11
CA ARG A 31 -17.26 -14.71 19.28
C ARG A 31 -15.80 -14.96 19.62
N ALA A 32 -15.48 -16.06 20.31
CA ALA A 32 -14.10 -16.43 20.62
C ALA A 32 -13.34 -16.78 19.33
N GLU A 33 -13.95 -17.59 18.47
CA GLU A 33 -13.40 -17.95 17.16
C GLU A 33 -13.26 -16.72 16.26
N GLN A 34 -14.28 -15.85 16.21
CA GLN A 34 -14.22 -14.58 15.49
C GLN A 34 -13.00 -13.75 15.91
N LYS A 35 -12.78 -13.60 17.21
CA LYS A 35 -11.67 -12.80 17.76
C LYS A 35 -10.32 -13.43 17.45
N THR A 36 -10.22 -14.76 17.50
CA THR A 36 -9.00 -15.50 17.16
C THR A 36 -8.67 -15.36 15.68
N LEU A 37 -9.63 -15.64 14.79
CA LEU A 37 -9.43 -15.54 13.35
C LEU A 37 -9.10 -14.10 12.92
N PHE A 38 -9.84 -13.11 13.42
CA PHE A 38 -9.54 -11.70 13.18
C PHE A 38 -8.11 -11.33 13.59
N ARG A 39 -7.67 -11.76 14.79
CA ARG A 39 -6.33 -11.47 15.29
C ARG A 39 -5.25 -12.14 14.43
N ASP A 40 -5.49 -13.37 14.00
CA ASP A 40 -4.55 -14.10 13.17
C ASP A 40 -4.43 -13.47 11.77
N ILE A 41 -5.54 -13.06 11.15
CA ILE A 41 -5.51 -12.31 9.88
C ILE A 41 -4.75 -11.00 10.04
N LYS A 42 -4.99 -10.24 11.13
CA LYS A 42 -4.24 -9.01 11.42
C LYS A 42 -2.73 -9.25 11.56
N LYS A 43 -2.31 -10.36 12.16
CA LYS A 43 -0.89 -10.74 12.22
C LYS A 43 -0.33 -11.04 10.83
N VAL A 44 -1.06 -11.79 10.00
CA VAL A 44 -0.63 -12.08 8.63
C VAL A 44 -0.48 -10.78 7.82
N ILE A 45 -1.44 -9.86 7.91
CA ILE A 45 -1.34 -8.54 7.27
C ILE A 45 -0.09 -7.78 7.77
N TYR A 46 0.18 -7.81 9.07
CA TYR A 46 1.35 -7.16 9.67
C TYR A 46 2.66 -7.81 9.20
N GLU A 47 2.75 -9.13 9.18
CA GLU A 47 3.92 -9.85 8.66
C GLU A 47 4.16 -9.51 7.19
N TYR A 48 3.10 -9.51 6.38
CA TYR A 48 3.15 -9.14 4.97
C TYR A 48 3.53 -7.66 4.76
N SER A 49 3.16 -6.77 5.68
CA SER A 49 3.55 -5.36 5.61
C SER A 49 5.07 -5.13 5.69
N ASN A 50 5.84 -6.09 6.21
CA ASN A 50 7.31 -6.01 6.18
C ASN A 50 7.88 -6.29 4.78
N ILE A 51 7.09 -6.93 3.90
CA ILE A 51 7.46 -7.25 2.52
C ILE A 51 6.91 -6.18 1.57
N ASP A 52 5.60 -5.91 1.64
CA ASP A 52 4.92 -4.91 0.83
C ASP A 52 3.93 -4.09 1.68
N LYS A 53 4.38 -2.91 2.11
CA LYS A 53 3.60 -1.97 2.93
C LYS A 53 2.36 -1.45 2.21
N VAL A 54 2.45 -1.26 0.89
CA VAL A 54 1.39 -0.62 0.09
C VAL A 54 0.23 -1.57 -0.06
N GLN A 55 0.50 -2.81 -0.48
CA GLN A 55 -0.55 -3.84 -0.61
C GLN A 55 -1.12 -4.25 0.75
N ALA A 56 -0.26 -4.43 1.77
CA ALA A 56 -0.73 -4.74 3.12
C ALA A 56 -1.68 -3.67 3.67
N SER A 57 -1.42 -2.38 3.42
CA SER A 57 -2.25 -1.29 3.93
C SER A 57 -3.59 -1.16 3.21
N LYS A 58 -3.73 -1.73 2.00
CA LYS A 58 -5.01 -1.77 1.28
C LYS A 58 -5.95 -2.81 1.87
N ILE A 59 -5.43 -3.90 2.41
CA ILE A 59 -6.26 -4.99 2.95
C ILE A 59 -6.54 -4.72 4.43
N ASP A 60 -7.80 -4.90 4.83
CA ASP A 60 -8.17 -4.88 6.24
C ASP A 60 -9.22 -5.94 6.56
N ALA A 61 -9.36 -6.25 7.84
CA ALA A 61 -10.32 -7.21 8.36
C ALA A 61 -11.11 -6.63 9.52
N VAL A 62 -12.36 -7.06 9.67
CA VAL A 62 -13.26 -6.69 10.77
C VAL A 62 -14.15 -7.86 11.15
N GLY A 63 -14.45 -8.00 12.44
CA GLY A 63 -15.50 -8.92 12.90
C GLY A 63 -16.87 -8.25 12.77
N THR A 64 -17.80 -8.87 12.05
CA THR A 64 -19.17 -8.38 11.88
C THR A 64 -20.20 -9.43 12.31
N TYR A 65 -21.40 -8.97 12.66
CA TYR A 65 -22.55 -9.82 12.92
C TYR A 65 -23.65 -9.44 11.93
N GLN A 66 -24.03 -10.37 11.07
CA GLN A 66 -24.97 -10.14 9.98
C GLN A 66 -25.84 -11.39 9.80
N ASP A 67 -27.14 -11.18 9.58
CA ASP A 67 -28.13 -12.23 9.34
C ASP A 67 -28.14 -13.35 10.41
N GLY A 68 -27.99 -12.96 11.67
CA GLY A 68 -27.98 -13.90 12.80
C GLY A 68 -26.66 -14.67 12.98
N LYS A 69 -25.69 -14.46 12.10
CA LYS A 69 -24.40 -15.18 12.05
C LYS A 69 -23.22 -14.27 12.34
N LEU A 70 -22.18 -14.84 12.93
CA LEU A 70 -20.91 -14.15 13.16
C LEU A 70 -20.01 -14.37 11.95
N TRP A 71 -19.33 -13.30 11.52
CA TRP A 71 -18.46 -13.30 10.36
C TRP A 71 -17.15 -12.60 10.67
N VAL A 72 -16.09 -13.02 9.99
CA VAL A 72 -14.89 -12.19 9.81
C VAL A 72 -14.88 -11.73 8.36
N LYS A 73 -14.97 -10.43 8.17
CA LYS A 73 -14.97 -9.76 6.87
C LYS A 73 -13.56 -9.29 6.55
N ILE A 74 -13.05 -9.64 5.38
CA ILE A 74 -11.81 -9.10 4.81
C ILE A 74 -12.18 -8.25 3.60
N PHE A 75 -11.64 -7.05 3.47
CA PHE A 75 -12.00 -6.10 2.43
C PHE A 75 -10.82 -5.24 2.00
N VAL A 76 -10.91 -4.70 0.78
CA VAL A 76 -9.96 -3.73 0.25
C VAL A 76 -10.45 -2.32 0.60
N LYS A 77 -9.63 -1.57 1.35
CA LYS A 77 -9.86 -0.15 1.61
C LYS A 77 -9.79 0.62 0.29
N ALA A 78 -10.88 1.30 -0.03
CA ALA A 78 -10.96 2.21 -1.19
C ALA A 78 -10.00 3.41 -1.07
N THR A 79 -9.54 3.73 0.15
CA THR A 79 -8.62 4.84 0.39
C THR A 79 -7.18 4.38 0.19
N SER A 80 -6.51 4.95 -0.82
CA SER A 80 -5.09 4.74 -1.01
C SER A 80 -4.32 5.36 0.17
N PRO A 81 -3.49 4.59 0.91
CA PRO A 81 -2.63 5.12 1.98
C PRO A 81 -1.59 6.11 1.43
N LEU A 82 -1.47 6.16 0.10
CA LEU A 82 -0.65 7.09 -0.63
C LEU A 82 -1.29 8.48 -0.76
N VAL A 83 -2.52 8.70 -0.28
CA VAL A 83 -3.19 10.01 -0.39
C VAL A 83 -3.58 10.51 0.99
N GLY A 84 -2.85 11.51 1.48
CA GLY A 84 -3.17 12.26 2.69
C GLY A 84 -3.70 13.66 2.40
N PHE A 85 -4.25 14.32 3.41
CA PHE A 85 -4.63 15.74 3.34
C PHE A 85 -3.93 16.48 4.47
N LYS A 86 -3.16 17.52 4.13
CA LYS A 86 -2.54 18.44 5.09
C LYS A 86 -3.34 19.72 5.13
N LYS A 87 -3.71 20.16 6.33
CA LYS A 87 -4.31 21.47 6.54
C LYS A 87 -3.21 22.50 6.75
N GLU A 88 -3.13 23.50 5.89
CA GLU A 88 -2.19 24.61 6.04
C GLU A 88 -2.75 25.69 6.98
N SER A 89 -1.89 26.58 7.49
CA SER A 89 -2.24 27.64 8.44
C SER A 89 -3.26 28.66 7.89
N ASP A 90 -3.42 28.70 6.56
CA ASP A 90 -4.45 29.44 5.80
C ASP A 90 -5.86 28.84 5.99
N GLY A 91 -5.95 27.56 6.34
CA GLY A 91 -7.20 26.79 6.39
C GLY A 91 -7.43 25.92 5.15
N LYS A 92 -6.67 26.11 4.06
CA LYS A 92 -6.70 25.23 2.87
C LYS A 92 -6.23 23.82 3.17
N MET A 93 -6.94 22.87 2.57
CA MET A 93 -6.62 21.44 2.57
C MET A 93 -5.80 21.11 1.33
N VAL A 94 -4.51 20.82 1.49
CA VAL A 94 -3.62 20.40 0.41
C VAL A 94 -3.58 18.87 0.38
N ARG A 95 -3.95 18.29 -0.77
CA ARG A 95 -3.84 16.85 -1.02
C ARG A 95 -2.37 16.47 -1.19
N ILE A 96 -1.86 15.62 -0.32
CA ILE A 96 -0.51 15.04 -0.40
C ILE A 96 -0.65 13.64 -1.01
N VAL A 97 -0.04 13.42 -2.17
CA VAL A 97 0.07 12.08 -2.75
C VAL A 97 1.50 11.58 -2.51
N LEU A 98 1.67 10.63 -1.60
CA LEU A 98 2.88 9.82 -1.47
C LEU A 98 2.93 8.88 -2.68
N GLN A 99 3.45 9.32 -3.82
CA GLN A 99 3.65 8.41 -4.95
C GLN A 99 4.58 7.27 -4.55
N ASP A 100 4.29 6.05 -5.02
CA ASP A 100 5.19 4.91 -4.87
C ASP A 100 6.55 5.29 -5.48
N GLN A 101 7.58 5.27 -4.66
CA GLN A 101 8.92 5.66 -5.05
C GLN A 101 9.46 4.74 -6.15
N ALA A 102 9.01 3.47 -6.20
CA ALA A 102 9.35 2.55 -7.27
C ALA A 102 8.72 2.95 -8.62
N GLU A 103 7.47 3.40 -8.60
CA GLU A 103 6.74 3.81 -9.81
C GLU A 103 7.22 5.18 -10.31
N ARG A 104 7.56 6.09 -9.37
CA ARG A 104 8.22 7.37 -9.67
C ARG A 104 9.61 7.14 -10.28
N ASN A 105 10.44 6.28 -9.68
CA ASN A 105 11.76 5.95 -10.23
C ASN A 105 11.66 5.29 -11.61
N ARG A 106 10.66 4.43 -11.83
CA ARG A 106 10.40 3.83 -13.15
C ARG A 106 10.00 4.88 -14.18
N GLN A 107 9.10 5.79 -13.86
CA GLN A 107 8.70 6.86 -14.79
C GLN A 107 9.85 7.82 -15.06
N VAL A 108 10.64 8.17 -14.05
CA VAL A 108 11.84 9.01 -14.22
C VAL A 108 12.86 8.30 -15.11
N LYS A 109 13.09 6.99 -14.92
CA LYS A 109 13.96 6.19 -15.78
C LYS A 109 13.47 6.15 -17.23
N LEU A 110 12.17 5.91 -17.45
CA LEU A 110 11.57 5.96 -18.79
C LEU A 110 11.70 7.35 -19.43
N MET A 111 11.52 8.43 -18.68
CA MET A 111 11.68 9.80 -19.20
C MET A 111 13.14 10.15 -19.51
N LEU A 112 14.10 9.58 -18.77
CA LEU A 112 15.53 9.68 -19.07
C LEU A 112 15.89 8.87 -20.34
N ASP A 113 15.35 7.65 -20.47
CA ASP A 113 15.52 6.81 -21.66
C ASP A 113 14.91 7.48 -22.92
N ASP A 114 13.81 8.23 -22.75
CA ASP A 114 13.15 9.03 -23.80
C ASP A 114 13.86 10.37 -24.12
N ASN A 115 15.08 10.61 -23.58
CA ASN A 115 15.86 11.84 -23.77
C ASN A 115 15.14 13.14 -23.37
N ILE A 116 14.17 13.07 -22.45
CA ILE A 116 13.48 14.27 -21.97
C ILE A 116 14.49 15.09 -21.13
N PRO A 117 14.64 16.40 -21.40
CA PRO A 117 15.59 17.22 -20.66
C PRO A 117 15.21 17.30 -19.18
N LYS A 118 16.22 17.17 -18.31
CA LYS A 118 16.06 17.03 -16.84
C LYS A 118 15.17 18.12 -16.22
N PHE A 119 15.22 19.34 -16.74
CA PHE A 119 14.39 20.45 -16.25
C PHE A 119 12.88 20.21 -16.46
N GLU A 120 12.49 19.54 -17.55
CA GLU A 120 11.10 19.19 -17.83
C GLU A 120 10.62 18.05 -16.93
N ILE A 121 11.49 17.10 -16.61
CA ILE A 121 11.18 15.99 -15.69
C ILE A 121 10.92 16.55 -14.29
N VAL A 122 11.79 17.44 -13.78
CA VAL A 122 11.60 18.11 -12.49
C VAL A 122 10.31 18.91 -12.45
N LYS A 123 9.98 19.61 -13.54
CA LYS A 123 8.74 20.40 -13.66
C LYS A 123 7.49 19.54 -13.76
N LYS A 124 7.52 18.43 -14.50
CA LYS A 124 6.38 17.49 -14.65
C LYS A 124 6.12 16.69 -13.38
N MET A 125 7.18 16.26 -12.70
CA MET A 125 7.09 15.39 -11.53
C MET A 125 7.04 16.14 -10.20
N ASN A 126 7.28 17.46 -10.24
CA ASN A 126 7.29 18.33 -9.06
C ASN A 126 8.23 17.80 -7.96
N LEU A 127 9.44 17.39 -8.38
CA LEU A 127 10.43 16.71 -7.54
C LEU A 127 11.03 17.67 -6.50
N SER A 128 11.15 17.19 -5.26
CA SER A 128 11.79 17.95 -4.18
C SER A 128 13.31 18.09 -4.40
N PRO A 129 13.98 19.09 -3.78
CA PRO A 129 15.43 19.28 -3.94
C PRO A 129 16.27 18.03 -3.60
N LEU A 130 15.84 17.24 -2.62
CA LEU A 130 16.51 16.00 -2.21
C LEU A 130 16.38 14.90 -3.29
N GLU A 131 15.26 14.87 -4.01
CA GLU A 131 15.03 13.91 -5.10
C GLU A 131 15.74 14.31 -6.40
N GLN A 132 16.03 15.60 -6.57
CA GLN A 132 16.86 16.10 -7.68
C GLN A 132 18.32 15.66 -7.53
N GLU A 133 18.81 15.55 -6.30
CA GLU A 133 20.18 15.09 -5.99
C GLU A 133 20.37 13.60 -6.30
N ILE A 134 19.40 12.76 -5.92
CA ILE A 134 19.37 11.32 -6.24
C ILE A 134 19.33 11.08 -7.77
N LEU A 135 18.66 11.95 -8.51
CA LEU A 135 18.62 11.94 -9.97
C LEU A 135 19.96 12.27 -10.62
N LEU A 136 20.80 13.08 -9.96
CA LEU A 136 22.14 13.41 -10.42
C LEU A 136 23.11 12.24 -10.18
N ASP A 137 22.98 11.56 -9.04
CA ASP A 137 23.83 10.41 -8.69
C ASP A 137 23.62 9.20 -9.62
N ILE A 138 22.38 8.91 -10.03
CA ILE A 138 22.09 7.83 -10.99
C ILE A 138 22.70 8.12 -12.37
N SER A 139 22.85 9.40 -12.76
CA SER A 139 23.48 9.75 -14.04
C SER A 139 25.00 9.66 -14.03
N ASN A 140 25.65 9.73 -12.86
CA ASN A 140 27.10 9.59 -12.74
C ASN A 140 27.56 8.12 -12.78
N LEU A 141 26.71 7.18 -12.32
CA LEU A 141 27.00 5.74 -12.42
C LEU A 141 27.06 5.23 -13.86
N ASN A 142 26.32 5.85 -14.79
CA ASN A 142 26.35 5.50 -16.21
C ASN A 142 27.47 6.21 -17.00
N GLN A 143 28.29 7.04 -16.35
CA GLN A 143 29.44 7.71 -16.97
C GLN A 143 30.81 7.13 -16.55
N GLU A 144 30.82 6.13 -15.66
CA GLU A 144 32.05 5.44 -15.23
C GLU A 144 32.25 4.05 -15.89
N GLU A 145 31.39 3.65 -16.83
CA GLU A 145 31.51 2.38 -17.58
C GLU A 145 31.94 2.54 -19.07
N ASP A 146 32.62 3.63 -19.44
CA ASP A 146 33.33 3.76 -20.73
C ASP A 146 34.85 3.85 -20.58
#